data_AF-A0A3S2A9K8-F1
#
_entry.id   AF-A0A3S2A9K8-F1
#
_cell.length_a   1.000
_cell.length_b   1.000
_cell.length_c   1.000
_cell.angle_alpha   90.00
_cell.angle_beta   90.00
_cell.angle_gamma   90.00
#
_symmetry.space_group_name_H-M   'P 1'
#
loop_
_entity.id
_entity.type
_entity.pdbx_description
1 polymer ?
#
loop_
_entity_poly.entity_id
_entity_poly.type
_entity_poly.pdbx_seq_one_letter_code
_entity_poly.pdbx_strand_id
1 'polypeptide(L)'
;MAKKPTTRTLDSEVARELEKALDLDLSNEIGSGDLDIAASMEDLEAQISQAADELAREGRNHKPEQNPEPVVNQNQAAKPAPKAKPAELRPVEPRNGAQPAGFAPANDDRQKDYKTLLHSLNRRASNTIYWVVAFVSLAWFAGAGGLANLLFGPSIWRIRTLDQFLARPELIGLAVAAIVPVILFWAFAAMIRRAQEMRIAAQSMTEVAFRLTEPENLAQDRVMMIGQAVRREVAAMGEGIERTLARAVELETLVHSEVNQIERSYSENESR
;
A
#
# COMPACT_ATOMS: atom_id res chain seq x y z
N MET A 1 -31.65 -8.01 -68.20
CA MET A 1 -32.15 -8.95 -67.17
C MET A 1 -31.07 -9.11 -66.11
N ALA A 2 -31.37 -8.75 -64.86
CA ALA A 2 -30.44 -8.82 -63.72
C ALA A 2 -30.80 -10.03 -62.84
N LYS A 3 -29.79 -10.73 -62.30
CA LYS A 3 -29.94 -11.70 -61.21
C LYS A 3 -28.93 -11.37 -60.11
N LYS A 4 -29.43 -11.04 -58.91
CA LYS A 4 -28.70 -11.01 -57.63
C LYS A 4 -29.58 -11.69 -56.57
N PRO A 5 -29.27 -12.93 -56.14
CA PRO A 5 -29.90 -13.50 -54.95
C PRO A 5 -28.95 -13.95 -53.83
N THR A 6 -27.62 -13.83 -53.96
CA THR A 6 -26.68 -14.57 -53.08
C THR A 6 -26.38 -13.94 -51.71
N THR A 7 -26.67 -12.66 -51.46
CA THR A 7 -26.34 -12.02 -50.18
C THR A 7 -27.39 -12.29 -49.10
N ARG A 8 -28.67 -12.39 -49.50
CA ARG A 8 -29.79 -12.51 -48.56
C ARG A 8 -29.85 -13.87 -47.85
N THR A 9 -29.29 -14.92 -48.48
CA THR A 9 -29.21 -16.26 -47.89
C THR A 9 -28.13 -16.36 -46.83
N LEU A 10 -27.01 -15.66 -47.01
CA LEU A 10 -25.91 -15.61 -46.03
C LEU A 10 -26.35 -14.89 -44.75
N ASP A 11 -27.06 -13.76 -44.89
CA ASP A 11 -27.58 -13.03 -43.73
C ASP A 11 -28.55 -13.88 -42.90
N SER A 12 -29.40 -14.70 -43.56
CA SER A 12 -30.33 -15.60 -42.86
C SER A 12 -29.63 -16.79 -42.19
N GLU A 13 -28.53 -17.27 -42.76
CA GLU A 13 -27.76 -18.39 -42.21
C GLU A 13 -26.94 -17.93 -41.00
N VAL A 14 -26.30 -16.76 -41.08
CA VAL A 14 -25.60 -16.13 -39.96
C VAL A 14 -26.55 -15.79 -38.81
N ALA A 15 -27.73 -15.23 -39.10
CA ALA A 15 -28.74 -14.95 -38.08
C ALA A 15 -29.19 -16.23 -37.36
N ARG A 16 -29.36 -17.32 -38.11
CA ARG A 16 -29.76 -18.62 -37.56
C ARG A 16 -28.65 -19.30 -36.75
N GLU A 17 -27.39 -19.13 -37.14
CA GLU A 17 -26.25 -19.60 -36.35
C GLU A 17 -26.08 -18.79 -35.05
N LEU A 18 -26.30 -17.48 -35.10
CA LEU A 18 -26.27 -16.62 -33.90
C LEU A 18 -27.41 -16.95 -32.93
N GLU A 19 -28.64 -17.15 -33.43
CA GLU A 19 -29.77 -17.57 -32.60
C GLU A 19 -29.51 -18.93 -31.95
N LYS A 20 -28.96 -19.88 -32.71
CA LYS A 20 -28.59 -21.22 -32.20
C LYS A 20 -27.46 -21.16 -31.17
N ALA A 21 -26.47 -20.30 -31.36
CA ALA A 21 -25.39 -20.12 -30.40
C ALA A 21 -25.89 -19.48 -29.10
N LEU A 22 -26.80 -18.51 -29.20
CA LEU A 22 -27.40 -17.84 -28.04
C LEU A 22 -28.32 -18.77 -27.24
N ASP A 23 -29.12 -19.60 -27.92
CA ASP A 23 -30.02 -20.58 -27.28
C ASP A 23 -29.23 -21.70 -26.57
N LEU A 24 -28.08 -22.13 -27.12
CA LEU A 24 -27.16 -23.08 -26.48
C LEU A 24 -26.49 -22.52 -25.23
N ASP A 25 -26.12 -21.23 -25.23
CA ASP A 25 -25.52 -20.57 -24.07
C ASP A 25 -26.54 -20.35 -22.95
N LEU A 26 -27.74 -19.85 -23.29
CA LEU A 26 -28.84 -19.69 -22.31
C LEU A 26 -29.27 -21.03 -21.70
N SER A 27 -29.40 -22.10 -22.49
CA SER A 27 -29.81 -23.41 -21.97
C SER A 27 -28.72 -24.06 -21.09
N ASN A 28 -27.44 -23.78 -21.32
CA ASN A 28 -26.34 -24.26 -20.50
C ASN A 28 -26.21 -23.48 -19.17
N GLU A 29 -26.55 -22.18 -19.17
CA GLU A 29 -26.54 -21.32 -17.97
C GLU A 29 -27.74 -21.59 -17.05
N ILE A 30 -28.94 -21.81 -17.60
CA ILE A 30 -30.17 -22.06 -16.82
C ILE A 30 -30.14 -23.42 -16.08
N GLY A 31 -29.47 -24.44 -16.63
CA GLY A 31 -29.38 -25.76 -16.01
C GLY A 31 -28.30 -25.91 -14.94
N SER A 32 -27.28 -25.04 -14.94
CA SER A 32 -26.11 -25.15 -14.05
C SER A 32 -26.05 -24.04 -12.99
N GLY A 33 -26.53 -22.83 -13.29
CA GLY A 33 -26.53 -21.72 -12.35
C GLY A 33 -27.60 -21.80 -11.25
N ASP A 34 -28.77 -22.38 -11.53
CA ASP A 34 -29.88 -22.46 -10.56
C ASP A 34 -29.59 -23.41 -9.39
N LEU A 35 -28.89 -24.51 -9.67
CA LEU A 35 -28.42 -25.47 -8.65
C LEU A 35 -27.30 -24.88 -7.77
N ASP A 36 -26.42 -24.06 -8.35
CA ASP A 36 -25.27 -23.45 -7.65
C ASP A 36 -25.72 -22.29 -6.74
N ILE A 37 -26.75 -21.55 -7.15
CA ILE A 37 -27.37 -20.47 -6.34
C ILE A 37 -28.17 -21.08 -5.18
N ALA A 38 -28.95 -22.14 -5.42
CA ALA A 38 -29.71 -22.80 -4.35
C ALA A 38 -28.80 -23.41 -3.28
N ALA A 39 -27.72 -24.09 -3.68
CA ALA A 39 -26.72 -24.62 -2.76
C ALA A 39 -26.01 -23.50 -1.96
N SER A 40 -25.69 -22.37 -2.62
CA SER A 40 -25.11 -21.21 -1.96
C SER A 40 -26.08 -20.53 -0.98
N MET A 41 -27.38 -20.58 -1.26
CA MET A 41 -28.42 -19.98 -0.39
C MET A 41 -28.65 -20.81 0.87
N GLU A 42 -28.60 -22.14 0.78
CA GLU A 42 -28.68 -23.04 1.94
C GLU A 42 -27.46 -22.87 2.87
N ASP A 43 -26.26 -22.74 2.30
CA ASP A 43 -25.04 -22.52 3.06
C ASP A 43 -25.01 -21.12 3.72
N LEU A 44 -25.62 -20.11 3.08
CA LEU A 44 -25.81 -18.78 3.65
C LEU A 44 -26.82 -18.78 4.80
N GLU A 45 -27.92 -19.53 4.69
CA GLU A 45 -28.92 -19.69 5.75
C GLU A 45 -28.33 -20.43 6.97
N ALA A 46 -27.49 -21.43 6.73
CA ALA A 46 -26.73 -22.11 7.77
C ALA A 46 -25.76 -21.14 8.50
N GLN A 47 -25.06 -20.27 7.77
CA GLN A 47 -24.19 -19.26 8.37
C GLN A 47 -24.97 -18.21 9.19
N ILE A 48 -26.13 -17.76 8.69
CA ILE A 48 -26.98 -16.78 9.40
C ILE A 48 -27.54 -17.38 10.69
N SER A 49 -28.00 -18.63 10.66
CA SER A 49 -28.51 -19.32 11.84
C SER A 49 -27.42 -19.57 12.88
N GLN A 50 -26.21 -19.96 12.44
CA GLN A 50 -25.05 -20.12 13.33
C GLN A 50 -24.64 -18.80 13.98
N ALA A 51 -24.59 -17.70 13.21
CA ALA A 51 -24.27 -16.38 13.72
C ALA A 51 -25.35 -15.86 14.70
N ALA A 52 -26.62 -16.16 14.44
CA ALA A 52 -27.72 -15.80 15.34
C ALA A 52 -27.66 -16.58 16.66
N ASP A 53 -27.31 -17.88 16.62
CA ASP A 53 -27.15 -18.70 17.83
C ASP A 53 -25.92 -18.28 18.66
N GLU A 54 -24.85 -17.84 18.00
CA GLU A 54 -23.67 -17.28 18.64
C GLU A 54 -23.99 -15.95 19.33
N LEU A 55 -24.70 -15.05 18.65
CA LEU A 55 -25.16 -13.78 19.23
C LEU A 55 -26.18 -14.00 20.37
N ALA A 56 -27.05 -15.00 20.28
CA ALA A 56 -27.99 -15.36 21.34
C ALA A 56 -27.30 -16.02 22.55
N ARG A 57 -26.12 -16.63 22.35
CA ARG A 57 -25.26 -17.10 23.45
C ARG A 57 -24.47 -15.95 24.08
N GLU A 58 -23.98 -15.01 23.27
CA GLU A 58 -23.26 -13.82 23.73
C GLU A 58 -24.19 -12.89 24.52
N GLY A 59 -25.42 -12.67 24.03
CA GLY A 59 -26.47 -11.93 24.73
C GLY A 59 -26.99 -12.60 26.02
N ARG A 60 -26.80 -13.91 26.19
CA ARG A 60 -27.09 -14.60 27.47
C ARG A 60 -25.95 -14.48 28.48
N ASN A 61 -24.72 -14.27 28.03
CA ASN A 61 -23.57 -14.04 28.91
C ASN A 61 -23.38 -12.55 29.29
N HIS A 62 -24.04 -11.63 28.59
CA HIS A 62 -24.17 -10.23 29.03
C HIS A 62 -25.52 -9.96 29.70
N LYS A 63 -25.56 -10.15 31.01
CA LYS A 63 -26.57 -9.57 31.89
C LYS A 63 -26.47 -8.04 31.78
N PRO A 64 -27.58 -7.29 31.58
CA PRO A 64 -27.52 -5.87 31.30
C PRO A 64 -27.03 -5.11 32.53
N GLU A 65 -25.82 -4.55 32.46
CA GLU A 65 -25.45 -3.43 33.32
C GLU A 65 -26.26 -2.23 32.87
N GLN A 66 -27.27 -1.94 33.69
CA GLN A 66 -28.07 -0.73 33.67
C GLN A 66 -27.15 0.48 33.69
N ASN A 67 -27.30 1.33 32.68
CA ASN A 67 -26.93 2.73 32.73
C ASN A 67 -27.83 3.43 33.78
N PRO A 68 -27.27 4.22 34.72
CA PRO A 68 -28.02 5.31 35.30
C PRO A 68 -27.35 6.65 34.99
N GLU A 69 -28.16 7.54 34.42
CA GLU A 69 -27.98 8.99 34.43
C GLU A 69 -27.72 9.55 35.85
N PRO A 70 -27.17 10.78 35.95
CA PRO A 70 -26.37 11.22 37.08
C PRO A 70 -27.24 11.67 38.27
N VAL A 71 -26.88 11.23 39.47
CA VAL A 71 -27.41 11.75 40.73
C VAL A 71 -26.27 12.23 41.62
N VAL A 72 -26.21 13.54 41.80
CA VAL A 72 -25.49 14.21 42.87
C VAL A 72 -26.17 13.88 44.20
N ASN A 73 -25.50 13.22 45.14
CA ASN A 73 -25.51 13.68 46.53
C ASN A 73 -24.42 13.09 47.42
N GLN A 74 -24.05 13.94 48.38
CA GLN A 74 -23.03 13.84 49.41
C GLN A 74 -23.33 12.77 50.47
N ASN A 75 -22.24 12.26 51.08
CA ASN A 75 -22.10 11.60 52.39
C ASN A 75 -21.76 10.11 52.38
N GLN A 76 -20.49 9.80 52.70
CA GLN A 76 -20.04 8.83 53.71
C GLN A 76 -18.49 8.76 53.64
N ALA A 77 -17.79 9.34 54.61
CA ALA A 77 -17.39 8.75 55.90
C ALA A 77 -16.18 7.79 55.78
N ALA A 78 -15.11 8.20 56.45
CA ALA A 78 -13.74 7.70 56.42
C ALA A 78 -13.52 6.32 57.07
N LYS A 79 -12.50 5.59 56.58
CA LYS A 79 -11.54 4.75 57.36
C LYS A 79 -10.48 4.11 56.42
N PRO A 80 -9.29 3.68 56.92
CA PRO A 80 -8.12 4.51 57.18
C PRO A 80 -6.87 4.11 56.36
N ALA A 81 -5.89 5.03 56.32
CA ALA A 81 -4.61 4.89 55.63
C ALA A 81 -3.70 3.77 56.22
N PRO A 82 -2.90 3.07 55.39
CA PRO A 82 -1.81 2.22 55.89
C PRO A 82 -0.57 3.06 56.22
N LYS A 83 0.04 2.72 57.36
CA LYS A 83 1.16 3.38 58.01
C LYS A 83 2.44 3.38 57.17
N ALA A 84 3.17 4.49 57.29
CA ALA A 84 4.54 4.70 56.80
C ALA A 84 5.54 3.74 57.46
N LYS A 85 6.51 3.26 56.66
CA LYS A 85 7.81 2.74 57.11
C LYS A 85 8.94 3.59 56.50
N PRO A 86 10.10 3.68 57.18
CA PRO A 86 11.03 4.81 57.04
C PRO A 86 11.91 4.74 55.79
N ALA A 87 12.39 5.91 55.41
CA ALA A 87 13.24 6.20 54.27
C ALA A 87 14.54 5.37 54.23
N GLU A 88 14.74 4.66 53.12
CA GLU A 88 16.07 4.29 52.63
C GLU A 88 16.39 5.19 51.43
N LEU A 89 17.33 6.11 51.66
CA LEU A 89 17.90 6.99 50.64
C LEU A 89 18.78 6.16 49.71
N ARG A 90 18.24 5.73 48.57
CA ARG A 90 19.04 5.25 47.43
C ARG A 90 19.17 6.38 46.42
N PRO A 91 20.38 6.72 45.95
CA PRO A 91 20.56 7.69 44.88
C PRO A 91 19.73 7.30 43.66
N VAL A 92 18.95 8.26 43.15
CA VAL A 92 18.23 8.12 41.88
C VAL A 92 19.28 8.02 40.78
N GLU A 93 19.52 6.81 40.27
CA GLU A 93 20.16 6.64 38.97
C GLU A 93 19.31 7.43 37.96
N PRO A 94 19.92 8.34 37.16
CA PRO A 94 19.18 8.98 36.09
C PRO A 94 18.77 7.87 35.14
N ARG A 95 17.48 7.57 35.13
CA ARG A 95 16.87 6.72 34.10
C ARG A 95 17.31 7.30 32.78
N ASN A 96 18.18 6.54 32.09
CA ASN A 96 18.71 6.84 30.77
C ASN A 96 17.62 7.55 29.99
N GLY A 97 17.90 8.81 29.68
CA GLY A 97 16.96 9.69 29.03
C GLY A 97 16.32 8.93 27.88
N ALA A 98 14.99 8.82 27.91
CA ALA A 98 14.24 8.79 26.68
C ALA A 98 14.67 10.06 25.95
N GLN A 99 15.66 9.93 25.08
CA GLN A 99 16.02 10.95 24.13
C GLN A 99 14.70 11.37 23.49
N PRO A 100 14.27 12.63 23.60
CA PRO A 100 13.12 13.08 22.84
C PRO A 100 13.46 12.73 21.40
N ALA A 101 12.60 11.91 20.77
CA ALA A 101 12.77 11.45 19.41
C ALA A 101 13.26 12.64 18.59
N GLY A 102 14.55 12.59 18.19
CA GLY A 102 15.21 13.71 17.56
C GLY A 102 14.33 14.12 16.40
N PHE A 103 13.90 15.38 16.39
CA PHE A 103 13.10 15.93 15.31
C PHE A 103 13.81 15.59 14.01
N ALA A 104 13.23 14.65 13.25
CA ALA A 104 13.68 14.40 11.90
C ALA A 104 13.51 15.75 11.18
N PRO A 105 14.55 16.25 10.48
CA PRO A 105 14.40 17.45 9.67
C PRO A 105 13.16 17.27 8.79
N ALA A 106 12.28 18.26 8.72
CA ALA A 106 10.97 18.19 8.02
C ALA A 106 11.07 17.91 6.50
N ASN A 107 12.27 17.59 6.01
CA ASN A 107 12.61 17.26 4.65
C ASN A 107 13.02 15.77 4.47
N ASP A 108 13.11 14.99 5.54
CA ASP A 108 13.65 13.61 5.52
C ASP A 108 12.58 12.53 5.26
N ASP A 109 11.30 12.83 5.48
CA ASP A 109 10.19 11.93 5.12
C ASP A 109 10.15 11.67 3.61
N ARG A 110 10.50 12.69 2.83
CA ARG A 110 10.63 12.62 1.37
C ARG A 110 11.70 11.64 0.91
N GLN A 111 12.77 11.44 1.68
CA GLN A 111 13.86 10.52 1.29
C GLN A 111 13.49 9.07 1.56
N LYS A 112 12.78 8.80 2.67
CA LYS A 112 12.27 7.47 3.01
C LYS A 112 11.24 7.02 1.99
N ASP A 113 10.30 7.88 1.64
CA ASP A 113 9.26 7.63 0.63
C ASP A 113 9.86 7.43 -0.77
N TYR A 114 10.86 8.24 -1.14
CA TYR A 114 11.54 8.07 -2.42
C TYR A 114 12.28 6.73 -2.50
N LYS A 115 12.92 6.29 -1.42
CA LYS A 115 13.61 5.00 -1.37
C LYS A 115 12.64 3.81 -1.42
N THR A 116 11.48 3.90 -0.77
CA THR A 116 10.44 2.86 -0.83
C THR A 116 9.73 2.83 -2.18
N LEU A 117 9.47 3.99 -2.80
CA LEU A 117 8.95 4.10 -4.16
C LEU A 117 9.95 3.57 -5.21
N LEU A 118 11.25 3.87 -5.05
CA LEU A 118 12.28 3.25 -5.88
C LEU A 118 12.35 1.74 -5.65
N HIS A 119 12.13 1.25 -4.44
CA HIS A 119 12.11 -0.19 -4.17
C HIS A 119 10.87 -0.89 -4.76
N SER A 120 9.71 -0.24 -4.78
CA SER A 120 8.49 -0.76 -5.40
C SER A 120 8.57 -0.73 -6.92
N LEU A 121 9.19 0.29 -7.51
CA LEU A 121 9.47 0.40 -8.95
C LEU A 121 10.61 -0.54 -9.39
N ASN A 122 11.63 -0.73 -8.56
CA ASN A 122 12.75 -1.63 -8.83
C ASN A 122 12.45 -3.10 -8.52
N ARG A 123 11.29 -3.41 -7.95
CA ARG A 123 10.74 -4.77 -7.94
C ARG A 123 10.22 -5.09 -9.35
N ARG A 124 11.17 -5.18 -10.28
CA ARG A 124 10.98 -5.61 -11.68
C ARG A 124 10.06 -6.83 -11.65
N ALA A 125 8.96 -6.75 -12.41
CA ALA A 125 7.98 -7.82 -12.54
C ALA A 125 8.72 -9.17 -12.61
N SER A 126 8.47 -10.04 -11.64
CA SER A 126 9.31 -11.22 -11.42
C SER A 126 9.37 -12.08 -12.68
N ASN A 127 10.58 -12.38 -13.16
CA ASN A 127 10.78 -13.29 -14.31
C ASN A 127 10.30 -14.73 -14.03
N THR A 128 9.80 -15.02 -12.84
CA THR A 128 9.18 -16.29 -12.43
C THR A 128 8.08 -16.73 -13.40
N ILE A 129 7.28 -15.81 -13.94
CA ILE A 129 6.22 -16.13 -14.91
C ILE A 129 6.81 -16.81 -16.16
N TYR A 130 7.93 -16.30 -16.68
CA TYR A 130 8.61 -16.91 -17.82
C TYR A 130 9.20 -18.28 -17.49
N TRP A 131 9.73 -18.46 -16.28
CA TRP A 131 10.25 -19.76 -15.85
C TRP A 131 9.14 -20.80 -15.74
N VAL A 132 8.02 -20.46 -15.09
CA VAL A 132 6.86 -21.38 -14.99
C VAL A 132 6.35 -21.75 -16.38
N VAL A 133 6.18 -20.76 -17.26
CA VAL A 133 5.70 -20.99 -18.64
C VAL A 133 6.71 -21.80 -19.46
N ALA A 134 8.01 -21.60 -19.25
CA ALA A 134 9.04 -22.40 -19.88
C ALA A 134 8.97 -23.87 -19.42
N PHE A 135 8.78 -24.12 -18.12
CA PHE A 135 8.60 -25.48 -17.60
C PHE A 135 7.33 -26.14 -18.12
N VAL A 136 6.20 -25.42 -18.15
CA VAL A 136 4.94 -25.92 -18.71
C VAL A 136 5.08 -26.23 -20.20
N SER A 137 5.72 -25.34 -20.96
CA SER A 137 5.99 -25.56 -22.39
C SER A 137 6.89 -26.76 -22.62
N LEU A 138 7.92 -26.94 -21.79
CA LEU A 138 8.83 -28.08 -21.86
C LEU A 138 8.11 -29.39 -21.52
N ALA A 139 7.28 -29.38 -20.47
CA ALA A 139 6.46 -30.53 -20.09
C ALA A 139 5.47 -30.91 -21.19
N TRP A 140 4.84 -29.91 -21.82
CA TRP A 140 3.97 -30.12 -22.97
C TRP A 140 4.72 -30.72 -24.16
N PHE A 141 5.90 -30.19 -24.49
CA PHE A 141 6.72 -30.71 -25.60
C PHE A 141 7.19 -32.15 -25.33
N ALA A 142 7.56 -32.45 -24.09
CA ALA A 142 7.91 -33.81 -23.67
C ALA A 142 6.70 -34.75 -23.77
N GLY A 143 5.51 -34.29 -23.35
CA GLY A 143 4.26 -35.04 -23.50
C GLY A 143 3.90 -35.27 -24.96
N ALA A 144 3.98 -34.25 -25.81
CA ALA A 144 3.72 -34.34 -27.25
C ALA A 144 4.71 -35.28 -27.95
N GLY A 145 6.00 -35.22 -27.60
CA GLY A 145 7.02 -36.13 -28.11
C GLY A 145 6.80 -37.58 -27.64
N GLY A 146 6.41 -37.77 -26.38
CA GLY A 146 6.04 -39.08 -25.85
C GLY A 146 4.83 -39.68 -26.55
N LEU A 147 3.79 -38.87 -26.75
CA LEU A 147 2.57 -39.27 -27.47
C LEU A 147 2.87 -39.56 -28.95
N ALA A 148 3.72 -38.76 -29.60
CA ALA A 148 4.19 -39.01 -30.96
C ALA A 148 4.93 -40.35 -31.07
N ASN A 149 5.79 -40.65 -30.08
CA ASN A 149 6.52 -41.91 -30.02
C ASN A 149 5.60 -43.12 -29.81
N LEU A 150 4.49 -42.96 -29.06
CA LEU A 150 3.48 -44.02 -28.90
C LEU A 150 2.65 -44.25 -30.16
N LEU A 151 2.23 -43.18 -30.85
CA LEU A 151 1.38 -43.26 -32.05
C LEU A 151 2.15 -43.74 -33.29
N PHE A 152 3.36 -43.24 -33.51
CA PHE A 152 4.12 -43.46 -34.75
C PHE A 152 5.35 -44.35 -34.56
N GLY A 153 5.64 -44.75 -33.32
CA GLY A 153 6.78 -45.58 -32.97
C GLY A 153 8.13 -44.87 -33.20
N PRO A 154 9.25 -45.63 -33.17
CA PRO A 154 10.60 -45.08 -33.35
C PRO A 154 10.88 -44.52 -34.76
N SER A 155 9.94 -44.65 -35.70
CA SER A 155 10.09 -44.26 -37.11
C SER A 155 10.27 -42.75 -37.29
N ILE A 156 9.67 -41.94 -36.40
CA ILE A 156 9.81 -40.47 -36.40
C ILE A 156 11.26 -40.01 -36.19
N TRP A 157 12.06 -40.80 -35.45
CA TRP A 157 13.47 -40.50 -35.17
C TRP A 157 14.40 -40.82 -36.34
N ARG A 158 13.92 -41.56 -37.35
CA ARG A 158 14.68 -41.86 -38.57
C ARG A 158 14.58 -40.77 -39.62
N ILE A 159 13.67 -39.82 -39.44
CA ILE A 159 13.48 -38.70 -40.36
C ILE A 159 14.66 -37.75 -40.18
N ARG A 160 15.54 -37.70 -41.18
CA ARG A 160 16.73 -36.83 -41.15
C ARG A 160 16.61 -35.60 -42.02
N THR A 161 15.55 -35.49 -42.82
CA THR A 161 15.40 -34.45 -43.84
C THR A 161 14.02 -33.80 -43.76
N LEU A 162 13.98 -32.47 -43.93
CA LEU A 162 12.75 -31.67 -43.89
C LEU A 162 11.75 -32.06 -44.99
N ASP A 163 12.22 -32.43 -46.19
CA ASP A 163 11.33 -32.89 -47.27
C ASP A 163 10.56 -34.16 -46.91
N GLN A 164 11.21 -35.09 -46.21
CA GLN A 164 10.61 -36.34 -45.77
C GLN A 164 9.58 -36.13 -44.65
N PHE A 165 9.75 -35.06 -43.88
CA PHE A 165 8.79 -34.61 -42.88
C PHE A 165 7.56 -33.97 -43.55
N LEU A 166 7.77 -33.06 -44.51
CA LEU A 166 6.70 -32.36 -45.22
C LEU A 166 5.90 -33.28 -46.16
N ALA A 167 6.50 -34.35 -46.68
CA ALA A 167 5.80 -35.35 -47.49
C ALA A 167 4.76 -36.18 -46.70
N ARG A 168 4.72 -36.06 -45.37
CA ARG A 168 3.80 -36.82 -44.50
C ARG A 168 2.85 -35.87 -43.77
N PRO A 169 1.59 -35.74 -44.22
CA PRO A 169 0.64 -34.78 -43.63
C PRO A 169 0.33 -35.06 -42.15
N GLU A 170 0.38 -36.33 -41.72
CA GLU A 170 0.19 -36.73 -40.32
C GLU A 170 1.21 -36.08 -39.37
N LEU A 171 2.47 -35.97 -39.82
CA LEU A 171 3.53 -35.36 -39.03
C LEU A 171 3.40 -33.84 -38.96
N ILE A 172 2.90 -33.21 -40.02
CA ILE A 172 2.58 -31.78 -40.03
C ILE A 172 1.50 -31.52 -38.98
N GLY A 173 0.43 -32.32 -38.96
CA GLY A 173 -0.64 -32.22 -37.95
C GLY A 173 -0.09 -32.35 -36.53
N LEU A 174 0.82 -33.29 -36.29
CA LEU A 174 1.46 -33.48 -34.99
C LEU A 174 2.37 -32.31 -34.60
N ALA A 175 3.15 -31.76 -35.52
CA ALA A 175 3.97 -30.58 -35.24
C ALA A 175 3.12 -29.35 -34.94
N VAL A 176 2.03 -29.13 -35.68
CA VAL A 176 1.08 -28.06 -35.38
C VAL A 176 0.47 -28.27 -33.99
N ALA A 177 0.02 -29.49 -33.67
CA ALA A 177 -0.53 -29.82 -32.35
C ALA A 177 0.49 -29.65 -31.21
N ALA A 178 1.78 -29.84 -31.48
CA ALA A 178 2.85 -29.62 -30.50
C ALA A 178 3.19 -28.12 -30.33
N ILE A 179 3.23 -27.35 -31.42
CA ILE A 179 3.71 -25.96 -31.43
C ILE A 179 2.62 -24.97 -31.01
N VAL A 180 1.37 -25.15 -31.46
CA VAL A 180 0.28 -24.20 -31.19
C VAL A 180 0.08 -23.95 -29.69
N PRO A 181 0.00 -24.96 -28.81
CA PRO A 181 -0.17 -24.74 -27.38
C PRO A 181 1.00 -23.99 -26.75
N VAL A 182 2.23 -24.24 -27.21
CA VAL A 182 3.43 -23.53 -26.74
C VAL A 182 3.30 -22.04 -27.05
N ILE A 183 2.94 -21.70 -28.29
CA ILE A 183 2.73 -20.29 -28.67
C ILE A 183 1.63 -19.66 -27.80
N LEU A 184 0.53 -20.37 -27.53
CA LEU A 184 -0.55 -19.88 -26.67
C LEU A 184 -0.08 -19.65 -25.23
N PHE A 185 0.70 -20.56 -24.64
CA PHE A 185 1.26 -20.35 -23.29
C PHE A 185 2.15 -19.11 -23.23
N TRP A 186 2.98 -18.88 -24.24
CA TRP A 186 3.83 -17.70 -24.33
C TRP A 186 3.03 -16.41 -24.57
N ALA A 187 2.00 -16.46 -25.42
CA ALA A 187 1.12 -15.32 -25.66
C ALA A 187 0.36 -14.93 -24.38
N PHE A 188 -0.17 -15.91 -23.64
CA PHE A 188 -0.85 -15.68 -22.38
C PHE A 188 0.11 -15.13 -21.31
N ALA A 189 1.33 -15.65 -21.22
CA ALA A 189 2.37 -15.13 -20.34
C ALA A 189 2.71 -13.66 -20.65
N ALA A 190 2.88 -13.32 -21.94
CA ALA A 190 3.13 -11.96 -22.38
C ALA A 190 1.96 -11.03 -22.07
N MET A 191 0.72 -11.51 -22.23
CA MET A 191 -0.49 -10.77 -21.88
C MET A 191 -0.56 -10.45 -20.39
N ILE A 192 -0.37 -11.44 -19.52
CA ILE A 192 -0.36 -11.26 -18.07
C ILE A 192 0.69 -10.24 -17.65
N ARG A 193 1.92 -10.36 -18.18
CA ARG A 193 3.00 -9.43 -17.87
C ARG A 193 2.62 -7.99 -18.27
N ARG A 194 2.09 -7.82 -19.48
CA ARG A 194 1.70 -6.49 -19.97
C ARG A 194 0.54 -5.89 -19.18
N ALA A 195 -0.40 -6.71 -18.71
CA ALA A 195 -1.46 -6.28 -17.80
C ALA A 195 -0.91 -5.83 -16.44
N GLN A 196 0.09 -6.54 -15.90
CA GLN A 196 0.77 -6.13 -14.66
C GLN A 196 1.56 -4.83 -14.82
N GLU A 197 2.25 -4.65 -15.95
CA GLU A 197 2.94 -3.40 -16.28
C GLU A 197 1.97 -2.21 -16.35
N MET A 198 0.79 -2.39 -16.95
CA MET A 198 -0.26 -1.36 -16.97
C MET A 198 -0.88 -1.08 -15.61
N ARG A 199 -1.03 -2.11 -14.76
CA ARG A 199 -1.54 -1.94 -13.39
C ARG A 199 -0.62 -1.08 -12.53
N ILE A 200 0.70 -1.27 -12.64
CA ILE A 200 1.69 -0.47 -11.91
C ILE A 200 1.71 0.97 -12.46
N ALA A 201 1.63 1.15 -13.78
CA ALA A 201 1.59 2.47 -14.40
C ALA A 201 0.36 3.29 -13.96
N ALA A 202 -0.83 2.67 -13.88
CA ALA A 202 -2.05 3.31 -13.44
C ALA A 202 -1.96 3.79 -11.97
N GLN A 203 -1.42 2.96 -11.07
CA GLN A 203 -1.26 3.31 -9.66
C GLN A 203 -0.30 4.50 -9.45
N SER A 204 0.77 4.58 -10.25
CA SER A 204 1.73 5.70 -10.19
C SER A 204 1.15 7.05 -10.63
N MET A 205 0.06 7.07 -11.42
CA MET A 205 -0.61 8.30 -11.84
C MET A 205 -1.61 8.81 -10.79
N THR A 206 -2.28 7.89 -10.08
CA THR A 206 -3.22 8.25 -9.02
C THR A 206 -2.52 8.88 -7.83
N GLU A 207 -1.29 8.45 -7.49
CA GLU A 207 -0.51 9.06 -6.41
C GLU A 207 -0.02 10.49 -6.75
N VAL A 208 0.27 10.76 -8.03
CA VAL A 208 0.58 12.13 -8.51
C VAL A 208 -0.69 12.99 -8.54
N ALA A 209 -1.84 12.42 -8.91
CA ALA A 209 -3.12 13.12 -8.88
C ALA A 209 -3.53 13.47 -7.44
N PHE A 210 -3.36 12.56 -6.48
CA PHE A 210 -3.61 12.81 -5.05
C PHE A 210 -2.65 13.85 -4.46
N ARG A 211 -1.38 13.86 -4.88
CA ARG A 211 -0.45 14.95 -4.52
C ARG A 211 -0.84 16.32 -5.10
N LEU A 212 -1.59 16.36 -6.19
CA LEU A 212 -2.12 17.61 -6.76
C LEU A 212 -3.42 18.05 -6.08
N THR A 213 -4.15 17.15 -5.42
CA THR A 213 -5.37 17.44 -4.64
C THR A 213 -5.17 17.52 -3.13
N GLU A 214 -3.97 17.21 -2.60
CA GLU A 214 -3.53 17.52 -1.23
C GLU A 214 -2.67 18.82 -1.09
N PRO A 215 -2.92 19.95 -1.79
CA PRO A 215 -2.14 21.16 -1.53
C PRO A 215 -2.53 21.84 -0.21
N GLU A 216 -3.68 21.50 0.39
CA GLU A 216 -4.21 22.21 1.56
C GLU A 216 -3.51 21.82 2.86
N ASN A 217 -3.47 20.53 3.20
CA ASN A 217 -2.89 20.07 4.48
C ASN A 217 -1.38 20.36 4.57
N LEU A 218 -0.64 20.29 3.44
CA LEU A 218 0.78 20.63 3.39
C LEU A 218 1.05 22.13 3.52
N ALA A 219 0.11 23.00 3.11
CA ALA A 219 0.21 24.44 3.32
C ALA A 219 -0.14 24.82 4.76
N GLN A 220 -1.13 24.16 5.36
CA GLN A 220 -1.58 24.44 6.72
C GLN A 220 -0.51 24.08 7.77
N ASP A 221 0.14 22.92 7.63
CA ASP A 221 1.27 22.54 8.49
C ASP A 221 2.49 23.46 8.32
N ARG A 222 2.77 23.90 7.08
CA ARG A 222 3.86 24.88 6.84
C ARG A 222 3.56 26.21 7.52
N VAL A 223 2.32 26.70 7.47
CA VAL A 223 1.93 27.96 8.13
C VAL A 223 1.99 27.80 9.65
N MET A 224 1.55 26.67 10.20
CA MET A 224 1.63 26.41 11.64
C MET A 224 3.09 26.31 12.14
N MET A 225 3.96 25.62 11.40
CA MET A 225 5.39 25.51 11.72
C MET A 225 6.13 26.84 11.58
N ILE A 226 5.81 27.63 10.55
CA ILE A 226 6.35 28.99 10.40
C ILE A 226 5.87 29.88 11.56
N GLY A 227 4.60 29.78 11.98
CA GLY A 227 4.07 30.53 13.11
C GLY A 227 4.77 30.22 14.43
N GLN A 228 5.05 28.94 14.69
CA GLN A 228 5.81 28.52 15.88
C GLN A 228 7.28 28.94 15.81
N ALA A 229 7.91 28.83 14.63
CA ALA A 229 9.28 29.27 14.42
C ALA A 229 9.42 30.78 14.61
N VAL A 230 8.51 31.59 14.04
CA VAL A 230 8.51 33.05 14.19
C VAL A 230 8.25 33.45 15.64
N ARG A 231 7.29 32.82 16.33
CA ARG A 231 7.04 33.13 17.75
C ARG A 231 8.26 32.85 18.62
N ARG A 232 8.99 31.76 18.33
CA ARG A 232 10.21 31.39 19.03
C ARG A 232 11.39 32.30 18.67
N GLU A 233 11.52 32.67 17.40
CA GLU A 233 12.55 33.61 16.93
C GLU A 233 12.34 35.01 17.52
N VAL A 234 11.10 35.49 17.57
CA VAL A 234 10.75 36.79 18.18
C VAL A 234 10.96 36.75 19.70
N ALA A 235 10.63 35.65 20.37
CA ALA A 235 10.94 35.49 21.80
C ALA A 235 12.47 35.50 22.06
N ALA A 236 13.25 34.82 21.22
CA ALA A 236 14.70 34.82 21.30
C ALA A 236 15.32 36.19 20.97
N MET A 237 14.77 36.92 20.00
CA MET A 237 15.17 38.31 19.71
C MET A 237 14.79 39.25 20.84
N GLY A 238 13.60 39.11 21.44
CA GLY A 238 13.15 39.91 22.58
C GLY A 238 14.10 39.76 23.76
N GLU A 239 14.42 38.52 24.12
CA GLU A 239 15.40 38.21 25.17
C GLU A 239 16.82 38.71 24.80
N GLY A 240 17.20 38.66 23.52
CA GLY A 240 18.46 39.21 23.02
C GLY A 240 18.56 40.74 23.13
N ILE A 241 17.46 41.45 22.88
CA ILE A 241 17.39 42.92 22.99
C ILE A 241 17.41 43.33 24.46
N GLU A 242 16.63 42.68 25.31
CA GLU A 242 16.62 42.98 26.75
C GLU A 242 18.01 42.75 27.37
N ARG A 243 18.70 41.67 26.97
CA ARG A 243 20.06 41.37 27.44
C ARG A 243 21.10 42.37 26.97
N THR A 244 21.01 42.83 25.72
CA THR A 244 21.96 43.84 25.21
C THR A 244 21.68 45.21 25.80
N LEU A 245 20.42 45.56 26.03
CA LEU A 245 20.03 46.81 26.68
C LEU A 245 20.46 46.84 28.14
N ALA A 246 20.28 45.74 28.89
CA ALA A 246 20.81 45.61 30.25
C ALA A 246 22.34 45.78 30.29
N ARG A 247 23.07 45.18 29.34
CA ARG A 247 24.53 45.30 29.24
C ARG A 247 24.97 46.72 28.85
N ALA A 248 24.22 47.40 27.99
CA ALA A 248 24.52 48.78 27.61
C ALA A 248 24.34 49.74 28.80
N VAL A 249 23.27 49.57 29.60
CA VAL A 249 23.03 50.33 30.83
C VAL A 249 24.11 50.05 31.89
N GLU A 250 24.53 48.79 32.01
CA GLU A 250 25.66 48.41 32.88
C GLU A 250 26.95 49.12 32.46
N LEU A 251 27.26 49.15 31.16
CA LEU A 251 28.42 49.86 30.62
C LEU A 251 28.31 51.39 30.78
N GLU A 252 27.14 51.98 30.61
CA GLU A 252 26.92 53.42 30.82
C GLU A 252 27.19 53.83 32.27
N THR A 253 26.70 53.02 33.22
CA THR A 253 26.93 53.24 34.65
C THR A 253 28.43 53.12 34.99
N LEU A 254 29.11 52.14 34.38
CA LEU A 254 30.54 51.91 34.57
C LEU A 254 31.36 53.11 34.04
N VAL A 255 31.05 53.60 32.83
CA VAL A 255 31.70 54.78 32.24
C VAL A 255 31.49 56.04 33.09
N HIS A 256 30.26 56.30 33.57
CA HIS A 256 30.00 57.45 34.46
C HIS A 256 30.82 57.36 35.76
N SER A 257 30.98 56.14 36.30
CA SER A 257 31.80 55.93 37.49
C SER A 257 33.30 56.15 37.24
N GLU A 258 33.83 55.68 36.11
CA GLU A 258 35.23 55.92 35.72
C GLU A 258 35.50 57.40 35.48
N VAL A 259 34.60 58.11 34.77
CA VAL A 259 34.74 59.56 34.51
C VAL A 259 34.74 60.36 35.81
N ASN A 260 33.79 60.07 36.73
CA ASN A 260 33.74 60.75 38.02
C ASN A 260 35.00 60.47 38.87
N GLN A 261 35.52 59.24 38.81
CA GLN A 261 36.77 58.89 39.50
C GLN A 261 37.97 59.65 38.92
N ILE A 262 38.00 59.85 37.60
CA ILE A 262 39.00 60.68 36.92
C ILE A 262 38.88 62.13 37.35
N GLU A 263 37.69 62.75 37.27
CA GLU A 263 37.47 64.14 37.71
C GLU A 263 37.88 64.36 39.16
N ARG A 264 37.58 63.40 40.03
CA ARG A 264 37.99 63.44 41.43
C ARG A 264 39.51 63.37 41.60
N SER A 265 40.19 62.50 40.84
CA SER A 265 41.66 62.41 40.87
C SER A 265 42.34 63.67 40.32
N TYR A 266 41.75 64.31 39.30
CA TYR A 266 42.25 65.58 38.75
C TYR A 266 42.06 66.73 39.74
N SER A 267 40.88 66.87 40.34
CA SER A 267 40.63 67.91 41.36
C SER A 267 41.50 67.73 42.60
N GLU A 268 41.74 66.48 43.04
CA GLU A 268 42.63 66.19 44.16
C GLU A 268 44.09 66.55 43.83
N ASN A 269 44.54 66.28 42.60
CA ASN A 269 45.87 66.66 42.13
C ASN A 269 46.06 68.19 41.99
N GLU A 270 45.01 68.94 41.66
CA GLU A 270 45.06 70.41 41.57
C GLU A 270 45.05 71.09 42.95
N SER A 271 44.58 70.40 43.99
CA SER A 271 44.57 70.90 45.37
C SER A 271 45.91 70.75 46.11
N ARG A 272 46.90 70.10 45.50
CA ARG A 272 48.18 69.71 46.11
C ARG A 272 49.35 70.51 45.56
#